data_AF-A0A7K3GD40-F1
#
_entry.id   AF-A0A7K3GD40-F1
#
_cell.length_a   1.000
_cell.length_b   1.000
_cell.length_c   1.000
_cell.angle_alpha   90.00
_cell.angle_beta   90.00
_cell.angle_gamma   90.00
#
_symmetry.space_group_name_H-M   'P 1'
#
loop_
_entity.id
_entity.type
_entity.pdbx_description
1 polymer ?
#
loop_
_entity_poly.entity_id
_entity_poly.type
_entity_poly.pdbx_seq_one_letter_code
_entity_poly.pdbx_strand_id
1 'polypeptide(L)'
;MTTWTRCYWDEEDIWFYVEVDAEGWVTRQVELQGPAATPIAAASLEEWQRAQEAGRLAEYEGRFGITAELPVSEWEGHDPEELTSDRFEEVWDAARREIAARPS
;
A
#
# COMPACT_ATOMS: atom_id res chain seq x y z
N MET A 1 11.50 2.79 14.55
CA MET A 1 12.12 3.17 13.26
C MET A 1 11.16 2.73 12.18
N THR A 2 11.03 3.51 11.11
CA THR A 2 10.23 3.10 9.94
C THR A 2 11.04 2.13 9.08
N THR A 3 10.38 1.09 8.57
CA THR A 3 10.98 0.15 7.61
C THR A 3 10.13 0.07 6.36
N TRP A 4 10.75 -0.33 5.25
CA TRP A 4 10.06 -0.59 4.00
C TRP A 4 10.31 -2.04 3.61
N THR A 5 9.25 -2.74 3.24
CA THR A 5 9.35 -4.14 2.82
C THR A 5 8.46 -4.38 1.61
N ARG A 6 8.74 -5.47 0.90
CA ARG A 6 7.80 -6.05 -0.06
C ARG A 6 7.59 -7.53 0.23
N CYS A 7 6.43 -8.02 -0.13
CA CYS A 7 6.16 -9.46 -0.16
C CYS A 7 5.22 -9.77 -1.31
N TYR A 8 5.30 -11.01 -1.78
CA TYR A 8 4.43 -11.51 -2.82
C TYR A 8 3.36 -12.42 -2.23
N TRP A 9 2.12 -12.22 -2.68
CA TRP A 9 0.97 -13.05 -2.32
C TRP A 9 0.56 -13.86 -3.55
N ASP A 10 0.83 -15.17 -3.54
CA ASP A 10 0.67 -16.01 -4.72
C ASP A 10 -0.78 -16.32 -5.07
N GLU A 11 -1.68 -16.35 -4.07
CA GLU A 11 -3.09 -16.66 -4.29
C GLU A 11 -3.78 -15.64 -5.20
N GLU A 12 -3.35 -14.37 -5.13
CA GLU A 12 -3.95 -13.27 -5.90
C GLU A 12 -2.99 -12.67 -6.95
N ASP A 13 -1.76 -13.17 -7.05
CA ASP A 13 -0.70 -12.64 -7.91
C ASP A 13 -0.47 -11.14 -7.64
N ILE A 14 -0.29 -10.78 -6.36
CA ILE A 14 -0.11 -9.40 -5.91
C ILE A 14 1.24 -9.23 -5.23
N TRP A 15 1.96 -8.19 -5.64
CA TRP A 15 3.07 -7.66 -4.86
C TRP A 15 2.59 -6.54 -3.94
N PHE A 16 2.81 -6.73 -2.64
CA PHE A 16 2.65 -5.70 -1.62
C PHE A 16 3.97 -4.97 -1.43
N TYR A 17 3.93 -3.65 -1.43
CA TYR A 17 5.02 -2.79 -0.99
C TYR A 17 4.48 -1.98 0.18
N VAL A 18 5.12 -2.06 1.34
CA VAL A 18 4.62 -1.41 2.56
C VAL A 18 5.70 -0.58 3.25
N GLU A 19 5.26 0.57 3.75
CA GLU A 19 5.94 1.30 4.80
C GLU A 19 5.32 0.89 6.14
N VAL A 20 6.17 0.51 7.08
CA VAL A 20 5.78 0.00 8.40
C VAL A 20 6.37 0.89 9.47
N ASP A 21 5.55 1.28 10.44
CA ASP A 21 5.99 2.07 11.57
C ASP A 21 6.77 1.23 12.61
N ALA A 22 7.16 1.89 13.71
CA ALA A 22 7.93 1.24 14.77
C ALA A 22 7.13 0.17 15.55
N GLU A 23 5.81 0.16 15.43
CA GLU A 23 4.89 -0.75 16.11
C GLU A 23 4.47 -1.92 15.21
N GLY A 24 4.92 -1.95 13.96
CA GLY A 24 4.61 -3.01 13.00
C GLY A 24 3.37 -2.75 12.16
N TRP A 25 2.78 -1.54 12.24
CA TRP A 25 1.60 -1.16 11.48
C TRP A 25 1.95 -0.55 10.13
N VAL A 26 1.16 -0.89 9.11
CA VAL A 26 1.33 -0.34 7.77
C VAL A 26 0.82 1.10 7.72
N THR A 27 1.70 2.04 7.38
CA THR A 27 1.36 3.47 7.23
C THR A 27 1.12 3.85 5.78
N ARG A 28 1.78 3.17 4.84
CA ARG A 28 1.55 3.29 3.39
C ARG A 28 1.65 1.92 2.73
N GLN A 29 0.78 1.66 1.76
CA GLN A 29 0.66 0.38 1.05
C GLN A 29 0.47 0.61 -0.45
N VAL A 30 1.23 -0.13 -1.27
CA VAL A 30 1.00 -0.24 -2.71
C VAL A 30 0.80 -1.71 -3.04
N GLU A 31 -0.22 -1.98 -3.86
CA GLU A 31 -0.53 -3.31 -4.36
C GLU A 31 -0.40 -3.30 -5.88
N LEU A 32 0.48 -4.16 -6.41
CA LEU A 32 0.68 -4.32 -7.85
C LEU A 32 0.22 -5.72 -8.27
N GLN A 33 -0.83 -5.79 -9.09
CA GLN A 33 -1.43 -7.03 -9.54
C GLN A 33 -0.84 -7.51 -10.87
N GLY A 34 -0.53 -8.80 -10.91
CA GLY A 34 -0.18 -9.53 -12.12
C GLY A 34 1.21 -9.21 -12.67
N PRO A 35 1.60 -9.88 -13.77
CA PRO A 35 2.90 -9.71 -14.41
C PRO A 35 3.12 -8.32 -15.02
N ALA A 36 2.04 -7.57 -15.27
CA ALA A 36 2.10 -6.20 -15.74
C ALA A 36 2.34 -5.19 -14.59
N ALA A 37 2.34 -5.65 -13.33
CA ALA A 37 2.46 -4.82 -12.14
C ALA A 37 1.43 -3.68 -12.12
N THR A 38 0.17 -4.02 -12.42
CA THR A 38 -0.92 -3.04 -12.50
C THR A 38 -1.24 -2.57 -11.08
N PRO A 39 -1.06 -1.28 -10.73
CA PRO A 39 -1.33 -0.80 -9.38
C PRO A 39 -2.83 -0.87 -9.09
N ILE A 40 -3.26 -1.60 -8.07
CA ILE A 40 -4.69 -1.67 -7.69
C ILE A 40 -4.98 -0.83 -6.43
N ALA A 41 -3.97 -0.62 -5.58
CA ALA A 41 -4.04 0.26 -4.41
C ALA A 41 -2.73 1.06 -4.24
N ALA A 42 -2.86 2.23 -3.63
CA ALA A 42 -1.75 3.10 -3.20
C ALA A 42 -2.24 3.96 -2.01
N ALA A 43 -2.50 3.28 -0.90
CA ALA A 43 -3.18 3.81 0.28
C ALA A 43 -2.19 4.32 1.33
N SER A 44 -2.53 5.44 1.97
CA SER A 44 -1.89 5.98 3.17
C SER A 44 -2.89 6.01 4.34
N LEU A 45 -2.45 5.55 5.51
CA LEU A 45 -3.25 5.61 6.74
C LEU A 45 -3.54 7.06 7.15
N GLU A 46 -2.58 7.96 6.98
CA GLU A 46 -2.75 9.39 7.29
C GLU A 46 -3.78 10.05 6.36
N GLU A 47 -3.74 9.76 5.05
CA GLU A 47 -4.74 10.28 4.10
C GLU A 47 -6.13 9.69 4.38
N TRP A 48 -6.21 8.41 4.75
CA TRP A 48 -7.45 7.74 5.13
C TRP A 48 -8.09 8.41 6.36
N GLN A 49 -7.31 8.68 7.41
CA GLN A 49 -7.77 9.37 8.61
C GLN A 49 -8.29 10.78 8.28
N ARG A 50 -7.54 11.54 7.47
CA ARG A 50 -7.98 12.88 7.02
C ARG A 50 -9.25 12.82 6.17
N ALA A 51 -9.42 11.80 5.33
CA ALA A 51 -10.63 11.59 4.54
C ALA A 51 -11.84 11.26 5.42
N GLN A 52 -11.64 10.45 6.47
CA GLN A 52 -12.66 10.17 7.47
C GLN A 52 -13.11 11.45 8.18
N GLU A 53 -12.18 12.25 8.70
CA GLU A 53 -12.48 13.51 9.37
C GLU A 53 -13.22 14.50 8.45
N ALA A 54 -12.91 14.49 7.15
CA ALA A 54 -13.55 15.33 6.14
C ALA A 54 -14.88 14.76 5.61
N GLY A 55 -15.32 13.58 6.04
CA GLY A 55 -16.52 12.92 5.52
C GLY A 55 -16.41 12.46 4.07
N ARG A 56 -15.19 12.27 3.55
CA ARG A 56 -14.89 11.84 2.17
C ARG A 56 -14.22 10.46 2.10
N LEU A 57 -14.46 9.64 3.12
CA LEU A 57 -13.80 8.34 3.25
C LEU A 57 -14.05 7.43 2.04
N ALA A 58 -15.31 7.30 1.62
CA ALA A 58 -15.68 6.44 0.48
C ALA A 58 -15.04 6.90 -0.85
N GLU A 59 -14.85 8.21 -1.04
CA GLU A 59 -14.16 8.75 -2.23
C GLU A 59 -12.67 8.35 -2.21
N TYR A 60 -12.05 8.43 -1.04
CA TYR A 60 -10.66 8.06 -0.86
C TYR A 60 -10.44 6.54 -1.02
N GLU A 61 -11.20 5.73 -0.31
CA GLU A 61 -11.10 4.26 -0.36
C GLU A 61 -11.37 3.73 -1.77
N GLY A 62 -12.40 4.26 -2.45
CA GLY A 62 -12.71 3.90 -3.83
C GLY A 62 -11.60 4.26 -4.83
N ARG A 63 -10.72 5.22 -4.49
CA ARG A 63 -9.63 5.65 -5.37
C ARG A 63 -8.30 4.99 -5.06
N PHE A 64 -7.93 4.90 -3.79
CA PHE A 64 -6.59 4.50 -3.37
C PHE A 64 -6.55 3.19 -2.58
N GLY A 65 -7.70 2.66 -2.18
CA GLY A 65 -7.80 1.48 -1.32
C GLY A 65 -7.59 1.80 0.15
N ILE A 66 -7.24 0.77 0.92
CA ILE A 66 -6.95 0.82 2.35
C ILE A 66 -5.57 0.20 2.61
N THR A 67 -4.98 0.53 3.75
CA THR A 67 -3.82 -0.22 4.26
C THR A 67 -4.28 -1.51 4.93
N ALA A 68 -3.40 -2.49 5.10
CA ALA A 68 -3.70 -3.69 5.86
C ALA A 68 -4.24 -3.39 7.28
N GLU A 69 -5.26 -4.14 7.68
CA GLU A 69 -5.96 -3.98 8.97
C GLU A 69 -5.23 -4.65 10.15
N LEU A 70 -4.21 -5.47 9.86
CA LEU A 70 -3.40 -6.19 10.84
C LEU A 70 -1.93 -5.80 10.73
N PRO A 71 -1.17 -5.79 11.84
CA PRO A 71 0.26 -5.55 11.81
C PRO A 71 0.98 -6.66 11.03
N VAL A 72 2.12 -6.34 10.43
CA VAL A 72 2.88 -7.27 9.55
C VAL A 72 3.25 -8.57 10.26
N SER A 73 3.49 -8.54 11.58
CA SER A 73 3.79 -9.73 12.37
C SER A 73 2.67 -10.78 12.40
N GLU A 74 1.45 -10.38 12.09
CA GLU A 74 0.27 -11.26 12.06
C GLU A 74 -0.07 -11.78 10.66
N TRP A 75 0.69 -11.38 9.64
CA TRP A 75 0.46 -11.87 8.28
C TRP A 75 0.92 -13.34 8.16
N GLU A 76 0.04 -14.24 7.72
CA GLU A 76 0.38 -15.65 7.56
C GLU A 76 1.12 -15.89 6.24
N GLY A 77 2.23 -16.65 6.27
CA GLY A 77 2.92 -17.09 5.04
C GLY A 77 3.71 -16.02 4.27
N HIS A 78 3.77 -14.77 4.75
CA HIS A 78 4.55 -13.72 4.12
C HIS A 78 6.07 -13.95 4.27
N ASP A 79 6.82 -13.61 3.22
CA ASP A 79 8.28 -13.56 3.22
C ASP A 79 8.72 -12.12 2.89
N PRO A 80 8.91 -11.26 3.91
CA PRO A 80 9.16 -9.85 3.70
C PRO A 80 10.62 -9.61 3.27
N GLU A 81 10.79 -9.04 2.09
CA GLU A 81 12.08 -8.55 1.61
C GLU A 81 12.26 -7.07 2.00
N GLU A 82 13.37 -6.71 2.65
CA GLU A 82 13.69 -5.32 2.95
C GLU A 82 13.85 -4.47 1.68
N LEU A 83 13.32 -3.26 1.74
CA LEU A 83 13.43 -2.23 0.70
C LEU A 83 14.09 -0.97 1.27
N THR A 84 14.72 -0.22 0.38
CA THR A 84 15.12 1.15 0.70
C THR A 84 13.91 2.08 0.61
N SER A 85 13.95 3.17 1.38
CA SER A 85 12.95 4.25 1.26
C SER A 85 12.83 4.76 -0.16
N ASP A 86 13.97 5.00 -0.84
CA ASP A 86 13.98 5.52 -2.21
C ASP A 86 13.26 4.59 -3.18
N ARG A 87 13.45 3.27 -3.02
CA ARG A 87 12.78 2.29 -3.88
C ARG A 87 11.28 2.24 -3.62
N PHE A 88 10.86 2.41 -2.37
CA PHE A 88 9.45 2.52 -2.02
C PHE A 88 8.82 3.77 -2.65
N GLU A 89 9.46 4.94 -2.53
CA GLU A 89 8.94 6.19 -3.10
C GLU A 89 8.80 6.12 -4.63
N GLU A 90 9.75 5.49 -5.33
CA GLU A 90 9.65 5.27 -6.78
C GLU A 90 8.38 4.50 -7.17
N VAL A 91 8.08 3.41 -6.43
CA VAL A 91 6.91 2.57 -6.66
C VAL A 91 5.63 3.31 -6.27
N TRP A 92 5.64 3.99 -5.12
CA TRP A 92 4.55 4.83 -4.63
C TRP A 92 4.15 5.90 -5.66
N ASP A 93 5.10 6.70 -6.14
CA ASP A 93 4.84 7.77 -7.10
C ASP A 93 4.38 7.24 -8.45
N ALA A 94 4.91 6.10 -8.91
CA ALA A 94 4.45 5.45 -10.12
C ALA A 94 2.99 4.97 -9.99
N ALA A 95 2.67 4.24 -8.92
CA ALA A 95 1.34 3.73 -8.65
C ALA A 95 0.31 4.86 -8.51
N ARG A 96 0.63 5.90 -7.73
CA ARG A 96 -0.24 7.08 -7.54
C ARG A 96 -0.53 7.81 -8.85
N ARG A 97 0.47 8.00 -9.70
CA ARG A 97 0.28 8.63 -11.02
C ARG A 97 -0.62 7.81 -11.91
N GLU A 98 -0.42 6.51 -11.97
CA GLU A 98 -1.25 5.64 -12.80
C GLU A 98 -2.69 5.58 -12.30
N ILE A 99 -2.89 5.36 -10.99
CA ILE A 99 -4.22 5.38 -10.37
C ILE A 99 -4.90 6.72 -10.63
N ALA A 100 -4.21 7.85 -10.42
CA ALA A 100 -4.75 9.19 -10.65
C ALA A 100 -5.15 9.46 -12.10
N ALA A 101 -4.54 8.78 -13.08
CA ALA A 101 -4.88 8.91 -14.50
C ALA A 101 -6.11 8.10 -14.91
N ARG A 102 -6.57 7.14 -14.08
CA ARG A 102 -7.74 6.32 -14.39
C ARG A 102 -9.03 7.14 -14.29
N PRO A 103 -10.00 6.95 -15.20
CA PRO A 103 -11.32 7.53 -15.04
C PRO A 103 -11.98 7.02 -13.75
N SER A 104 -12.68 7.91 -13.05
CA SER A 104 -13.51 7.59 -11.88
C SER A 104 -14.88 7.05 -12.30
#